data_AF-A0A3A4QRM1-F1
#
_entry.id   AF-A0A3A4QRM1-F1
#
_cell.length_a   1.000
_cell.length_b   1.000
_cell.length_c   1.000
_cell.angle_alpha   90.00
_cell.angle_beta   90.00
_cell.angle_gamma   90.00
#
_symmetry.space_group_name_H-M   'P 1'
#
loop_
_entity.id
_entity.type
_entity.pdbx_description
1 polymer ?
#
loop_
_entity_poly.entity_id
_entity_poly.type
_entity_poly.pdbx_seq_one_letter_code
_entity_poly.pdbx_strand_id
1 'polypeptide(L)'
;MCGIAGVLHFNKKPVTKQLLKAMNDTISHRGPDAEGYHFDDGVGIAHRRLSIIDLSGGKQPLANEDDTVWIVFNGEIYNFQELKKDLEGKGHQFSTHSDTEVIVHMYEEYGEESVSYLQGMFAYAIWDKRKQKLFIARDRVGIKPVYYFFDGKKLIFASEIKPILKYGDDIPRDLDYTAIYDYFTFSFIPAPKSIFAHIKKLDAGHCMSINMEQANLDIRQYWDISFAEKLDSNEHELKEMILDNLRQSVSSHLISDVPLGAFLSGGIDSSAVAATMAGIINEPVKTCSIGFDIDRISELPYAREVAKLYKTDHFEHVVRPDAVSILDHIVHFYDEPFADTSAIPSYYLSQITRRKVTVALSGDGGDEDFAGYRRYVYDCLENRLRQFIPAVIRQPVFGALGSIYPKADWLPQVFRAKTLFQNIAKDSFDAYFNTISVYDESFLNTILTPEFRRELGGYRSRWMMEKYYHQADSNHFLDKVLYTEIKTFLPDDYLVKVDRASMAHALEVRVPLLDHKFMEFCAKIPADYKLKGFTSKYIFKKSLEKLLPDSILYRKKQGFEIPIDTWLRKELQDKASSILMDRGSFISTLIQRSYIEKLWNQHQSGLKNYGNNLWMMLFLESWHKKYIANVKN
;
A
#
# COMPACT_ATOMS: atom_id res chain seq x y z
N MET A 1 7.22 9.82 9.30
CA MET A 1 7.92 9.98 8.02
C MET A 1 7.68 11.38 7.50
N CYS A 2 8.47 11.80 6.53
CA CYS A 2 8.40 13.12 5.95
C CYS A 2 7.30 13.27 4.87
N GLY A 3 7.20 14.48 4.35
CA GLY A 3 6.46 14.79 3.12
C GLY A 3 7.35 15.59 2.17
N ILE A 4 7.29 15.28 0.88
CA ILE A 4 8.01 16.01 -0.16
C ILE A 4 7.01 16.64 -1.14
N ALA A 5 7.36 17.81 -1.65
CA ALA A 5 6.65 18.48 -2.73
C ALA A 5 7.61 19.30 -3.58
N GLY A 6 7.32 19.48 -4.87
CA GLY A 6 8.13 20.36 -5.69
C GLY A 6 7.51 20.69 -7.04
N VAL A 7 8.11 21.69 -7.66
CA VAL A 7 7.68 22.32 -8.90
C VAL A 7 8.92 22.58 -9.77
N LEU A 8 8.80 22.25 -11.06
CA LEU A 8 9.74 22.59 -12.12
C LEU A 8 8.98 23.30 -13.25
N HIS A 9 9.35 24.53 -13.57
CA HIS A 9 8.81 25.31 -14.70
C HIS A 9 9.82 25.37 -15.84
N PHE A 10 9.50 24.81 -17.02
CA PHE A 10 10.44 24.81 -18.16
C PHE A 10 10.72 26.19 -18.74
N ASN A 11 9.79 27.14 -18.55
CA ASN A 11 9.99 28.54 -18.93
C ASN A 11 10.85 29.34 -17.93
N LYS A 12 11.44 28.68 -16.92
CA LYS A 12 12.24 29.28 -15.84
C LYS A 12 11.52 30.36 -15.03
N LYS A 13 10.18 30.41 -15.07
CA LYS A 13 9.41 31.35 -14.24
C LYS A 13 9.64 31.02 -12.77
N PRO A 14 10.00 31.99 -11.90
CA PRO A 14 10.27 31.71 -10.49
C PRO A 14 9.09 31.03 -9.78
N VAL A 15 9.40 30.02 -8.98
CA VAL A 15 8.43 29.41 -8.04
C VAL A 15 8.36 30.31 -6.81
N THR A 16 7.17 30.78 -6.45
CA THR A 16 7.02 31.68 -5.30
C THR A 16 7.03 30.90 -3.98
N LYS A 17 7.56 31.52 -2.92
CA LYS A 17 7.54 30.94 -1.58
C LYS A 17 6.12 30.71 -1.07
N GLN A 18 5.19 31.61 -1.39
CA GLN A 18 3.78 31.50 -1.00
C GLN A 18 3.13 30.25 -1.60
N LEU A 19 3.34 30.02 -2.90
CA LEU A 19 2.84 28.84 -3.61
C LEU A 19 3.41 27.55 -2.99
N LEU A 20 4.73 27.47 -2.90
CA LEU A 20 5.41 26.27 -2.44
C LEU A 20 5.07 25.95 -0.98
N LYS A 21 4.94 26.99 -0.14
CA LYS A 21 4.44 26.85 1.24
C LYS A 21 2.99 26.35 1.26
N ALA A 22 2.08 26.91 0.46
CA ALA A 22 0.69 26.47 0.43
C ALA A 22 0.54 25.00 0.02
N MET A 23 1.37 24.53 -0.91
CA MET A 23 1.48 23.10 -1.25
C MET A 23 1.97 22.29 -0.05
N ASN A 24 3.08 22.70 0.56
CA ASN A 24 3.73 22.00 1.68
C ASN A 24 2.88 21.96 2.97
N ASP A 25 2.04 22.98 3.21
CA ASP A 25 1.13 23.07 4.35
C ASP A 25 0.06 21.95 4.33
N THR A 26 -0.33 21.44 3.16
CA THR A 26 -1.35 20.37 3.06
C THR A 26 -0.88 18.99 3.50
N ILE A 27 0.42 18.82 3.71
CA ILE A 27 1.07 17.57 4.12
C ILE A 27 1.81 17.71 5.45
N SER A 28 1.48 18.74 6.25
CA SER A 28 2.11 18.97 7.55
C SER A 28 1.88 17.85 8.56
N HIS A 29 0.80 17.07 8.41
CA HIS A 29 0.51 15.91 9.27
C HIS A 29 1.60 14.82 9.18
N ARG A 30 2.26 14.70 8.03
CA ARG A 30 3.33 13.70 7.83
C ARG A 30 4.54 14.07 8.68
N GLY A 31 5.03 15.30 8.51
CA GLY A 31 6.23 15.83 9.16
C GLY A 31 5.96 17.11 9.96
N PRO A 32 5.53 17.00 11.23
CA PRO A 32 5.17 18.14 12.06
C PRO A 32 6.36 18.86 12.70
N ASP A 33 7.58 18.30 12.67
CA ASP A 33 8.70 18.80 13.47
C ASP A 33 9.43 19.97 12.82
N ALA A 34 9.53 19.97 11.49
CA ALA A 34 10.15 21.06 10.73
C ALA A 34 9.63 21.16 9.30
N GLU A 35 9.90 22.31 8.67
CA GLU A 35 9.72 22.52 7.24
C GLU A 35 10.97 23.16 6.64
N GLY A 36 11.17 22.95 5.33
CA GLY A 36 12.24 23.59 4.59
C GLY A 36 11.91 23.75 3.12
N TYR A 37 12.64 24.66 2.47
CA TYR A 37 12.39 25.09 1.10
C TYR A 37 13.72 25.40 0.41
N HIS A 38 13.83 25.02 -0.86
CA HIS A 38 14.92 25.43 -1.74
C HIS A 38 14.33 25.96 -3.04
N PHE A 39 14.94 27.02 -3.58
CA PHE A 39 14.51 27.70 -4.79
C PHE A 39 15.70 27.90 -5.71
N ASP A 40 15.48 27.66 -6.99
CA ASP A 40 16.39 27.99 -8.08
C ASP A 40 15.56 28.54 -9.25
N ASP A 41 16.21 28.95 -10.34
CA ASP A 41 15.52 29.44 -11.53
C ASP A 41 14.52 28.40 -12.05
N GLY A 42 13.22 28.69 -11.95
CA GLY A 42 12.14 27.77 -12.34
C GLY A 42 11.97 26.54 -11.45
N VAL A 43 12.66 26.42 -10.32
CA VAL A 43 12.61 25.26 -9.42
C VAL A 43 12.20 25.67 -8.02
N GLY A 44 11.33 24.88 -7.40
CA GLY A 44 11.06 24.96 -5.97
C GLY A 44 10.82 23.57 -5.40
N ILE A 45 11.59 23.18 -4.40
CA ILE A 45 11.40 21.92 -3.67
C ILE A 45 11.19 22.20 -2.19
N ALA A 46 10.29 21.44 -1.57
CA ALA A 46 9.86 21.61 -0.19
C ALA A 46 9.77 20.29 0.55
N HIS A 47 9.96 20.38 1.85
CA HIS A 47 9.99 19.24 2.74
C HIS A 47 9.22 19.51 4.04
N ARG A 48 8.57 18.47 4.56
CA ARG A 48 7.99 18.35 5.91
C ARG A 48 8.72 17.26 6.66
N ARG A 49 9.34 17.57 7.80
CA ARG A 49 10.19 16.64 8.54
C ARG A 49 9.46 16.00 9.71
N LEU A 50 9.50 14.66 9.79
CA LEU A 50 9.44 13.95 11.06
C LEU A 50 10.87 13.55 11.40
N SER A 51 11.40 13.99 12.53
CA SER A 51 12.80 13.82 12.89
C SER A 51 13.00 12.48 13.59
N ILE A 52 13.72 11.56 12.95
CA ILE A 52 13.97 10.20 13.44
C ILE A 52 15.47 9.93 13.59
N ILE A 53 16.26 10.28 12.56
CA ILE A 53 17.73 10.22 12.56
C ILE A 53 18.30 11.63 12.46
N ASP A 54 19.39 11.87 13.19
CA ASP A 54 20.15 13.12 13.24
C ASP A 54 19.23 14.33 13.49
N LEU A 55 18.62 14.36 14.67
CA LEU A 55 17.57 15.32 15.03
C LEU A 55 17.97 16.78 14.77
N SER A 56 19.25 17.13 14.92
CA SER A 56 19.79 18.46 14.67
C SER A 56 20.26 18.71 13.23
N GLY A 57 20.93 17.75 12.59
CA GLY A 57 21.65 17.93 11.33
C GLY A 57 20.85 17.56 10.08
N GLY A 58 19.89 16.63 10.16
CA GLY A 58 19.13 16.14 9.01
C GLY A 58 18.03 17.07 8.47
N LYS A 59 18.23 18.40 8.52
CA LYS A 59 17.28 19.37 7.94
C LYS A 59 17.28 19.25 6.42
N GLN A 60 16.10 19.34 5.82
CA GLN A 60 15.93 19.25 4.38
C GLN A 60 15.09 20.42 3.84
N PRO A 61 15.29 20.86 2.58
CA PRO A 61 16.20 20.30 1.58
C PRO A 61 17.68 20.33 1.98
N LEU A 62 18.40 19.24 1.72
CA LEU A 62 19.82 19.08 2.05
C LEU A 62 20.66 19.19 0.78
N ALA A 63 21.86 19.76 0.85
CA ALA A 63 22.74 19.93 -0.29
C ALA A 63 24.08 19.21 -0.10
N ASN A 64 24.82 19.03 -1.19
CA ASN A 64 26.25 18.73 -1.16
C ASN A 64 27.07 19.97 -0.77
N GLU A 65 28.40 19.83 -0.65
CA GLU A 65 29.29 20.84 -0.07
C GLU A 65 29.38 22.15 -0.87
N ASP A 66 29.06 22.12 -2.16
CA ASP A 66 29.09 23.27 -3.07
C ASP A 66 27.69 23.81 -3.45
N ASP A 67 26.64 23.35 -2.77
CA ASP A 67 25.24 23.75 -3.00
C ASP A 67 24.76 23.52 -4.46
N THR A 68 25.29 22.52 -5.16
CA THR A 68 24.91 22.22 -6.55
C THR A 68 23.96 21.04 -6.72
N VAL A 69 23.86 20.16 -5.72
CA VAL A 69 22.96 19.01 -5.70
C VAL A 69 22.09 19.11 -4.46
N TRP A 70 20.77 19.27 -4.64
CA TRP A 70 19.80 19.46 -3.56
C TRP A 70 18.80 18.32 -3.51
N ILE A 71 18.52 17.78 -2.33
CA ILE A 71 17.59 16.67 -2.12
C ILE A 71 16.42 17.04 -1.21
N VAL A 72 15.24 16.52 -1.53
CA VAL A 72 14.14 16.28 -0.58
C VAL A 72 13.83 14.78 -0.55
N PHE A 73 13.65 14.24 0.64
CA PHE A 73 13.61 12.80 0.89
C PHE A 73 12.57 12.44 1.96
N ASN A 74 11.71 11.51 1.61
CA ASN A 74 10.74 10.87 2.48
C ASN A 74 11.05 9.37 2.52
N GLY A 75 11.85 8.94 3.49
CA GLY A 75 12.33 7.57 3.55
C GLY A 75 13.19 7.28 4.76
N GLU A 76 13.79 6.10 4.72
CA GLU A 76 14.87 5.65 5.57
C GLU A 76 15.78 4.74 4.73
N ILE A 77 17.09 4.98 4.73
CA ILE A 77 18.08 4.12 4.04
C ILE A 77 18.82 3.26 5.08
N TYR A 78 18.42 2.01 5.22
CA TYR A 78 18.93 1.10 6.26
C TYR A 78 20.42 0.74 6.11
N ASN A 79 20.99 0.80 4.91
CA ASN A 79 22.42 0.54 4.67
C ASN A 79 23.28 1.81 4.59
N PHE A 80 22.78 2.97 5.02
CA PHE A 80 23.49 4.25 4.86
C PHE A 80 24.87 4.28 5.54
N GLN A 81 25.06 3.58 6.66
CA GLN A 81 26.34 3.55 7.37
C GLN A 81 27.43 2.80 6.59
N GLU A 82 27.05 1.77 5.83
CA GLU A 82 27.96 1.03 4.94
C GLU A 82 28.34 1.92 3.76
N LEU A 83 27.33 2.49 3.09
CA LEU A 83 27.52 3.38 1.95
C LEU A 83 28.35 4.63 2.32
N LYS A 84 28.13 5.20 3.51
CA LYS A 84 28.90 6.35 4.01
C LYS A 84 30.39 6.02 4.09
N LYS A 85 30.76 4.87 4.65
CA LYS A 85 32.17 4.44 4.75
C LYS A 85 32.81 4.27 3.38
N ASP A 86 32.07 3.69 2.44
CA ASP A 86 32.55 3.51 1.07
C ASP A 86 32.78 4.86 0.36
N LEU A 87 31.86 5.82 0.55
CA LEU A 87 31.97 7.18 -0.01
C LEU A 87 33.08 8.01 0.65
N GLU A 88 33.25 7.91 1.97
CA GLU A 88 34.39 8.53 2.68
C GLU A 88 35.72 7.98 2.14
N GLY A 89 35.79 6.67 1.85
CA GLY A 89 36.94 6.03 1.20
C GLY A 89 37.22 6.55 -0.22
N LYS A 90 36.22 7.13 -0.88
CA LYS A 90 36.33 7.77 -2.21
C LYS A 90 36.57 9.28 -2.15
N GLY A 91 36.60 9.86 -0.95
CA GLY A 91 36.92 11.27 -0.71
C GLY A 91 35.72 12.20 -0.52
N HIS A 92 34.49 11.69 -0.43
CA HIS A 92 33.32 12.50 -0.08
C HIS A 92 33.40 13.00 1.38
N GLN A 93 32.93 14.22 1.64
CA GLN A 93 32.99 14.83 2.97
C GLN A 93 31.58 15.10 3.51
N PHE A 94 31.22 14.37 4.56
CA PHE A 94 29.90 14.50 5.17
C PHE A 94 29.87 15.61 6.22
N SER A 95 28.83 16.44 6.15
CA SER A 95 28.49 17.49 7.11
C SER A 95 27.47 17.05 8.16
N THR A 96 26.76 15.96 7.91
CA THR A 96 25.69 15.40 8.75
C THR A 96 25.94 13.92 9.09
N HIS A 97 25.12 13.40 10.00
CA HIS A 97 25.04 11.96 10.27
C HIS A 97 23.75 11.35 9.71
N SER A 98 22.99 12.10 8.90
CA SER A 98 21.76 11.63 8.29
C SER A 98 22.03 10.71 7.09
N ASP A 99 21.19 9.69 6.97
CA ASP A 99 21.04 8.88 5.77
C ASP A 99 20.74 9.69 4.50
N THR A 100 20.13 10.87 4.64
CA THR A 100 19.80 11.77 3.52
C THR A 100 21.05 12.21 2.75
N GLU A 101 22.14 12.55 3.45
CA GLU A 101 23.38 13.05 2.82
C GLU A 101 24.08 11.95 2.02
N VAL A 102 23.94 10.69 2.45
CA VAL A 102 24.43 9.54 1.70
C VAL A 102 23.79 9.48 0.32
N ILE A 103 22.50 9.77 0.19
CA ILE A 103 21.82 9.77 -1.11
C ILE A 103 22.40 10.85 -2.04
N VAL A 104 22.72 12.03 -1.49
CA VAL A 104 23.32 13.14 -2.25
C VAL A 104 24.67 12.70 -2.83
N HIS A 105 25.57 12.19 -1.99
CA HIS A 105 26.90 11.75 -2.44
C HIS A 105 26.86 10.50 -3.32
N MET A 106 25.94 9.57 -3.06
CA MET A 106 25.71 8.43 -3.96
C MET A 106 25.30 8.92 -5.37
N TYR A 107 24.45 9.95 -5.47
CA TYR A 107 24.07 10.55 -6.74
C TYR A 107 25.24 11.30 -7.41
N GLU A 108 26.11 11.95 -6.66
CA GLU A 108 27.31 12.57 -7.23
C GLU A 108 28.26 11.53 -7.85
N GLU A 109 28.49 10.43 -7.13
CA GLU A 109 29.42 9.37 -7.55
C GLU A 109 28.86 8.52 -8.70
N TYR A 110 27.57 8.14 -8.63
CA TYR A 110 26.96 7.15 -9.52
C TYR A 110 25.83 7.70 -10.41
N GLY A 111 25.47 8.97 -10.27
CA GLY A 111 24.34 9.56 -10.98
C GLY A 111 23.02 8.88 -10.61
N GLU A 112 22.16 8.66 -11.60
CA GLU A 112 20.84 8.05 -11.41
C GLU A 112 20.89 6.56 -11.06
N GLU A 113 22.02 5.89 -11.30
CA GLU A 113 22.19 4.48 -10.93
C GLU A 113 22.44 4.29 -9.43
N SER A 114 22.70 5.38 -8.70
CA SER A 114 22.79 5.42 -7.24
C SER A 114 21.62 4.72 -6.55
N VAL A 115 20.41 4.83 -7.10
CA VAL A 115 19.18 4.24 -6.56
C VAL A 115 19.27 2.72 -6.38
N SER A 116 20.06 2.03 -7.21
CA SER A 116 20.21 0.58 -7.19
C SER A 116 20.98 0.08 -5.95
N TYR A 117 21.81 0.93 -5.35
CA TYR A 117 22.63 0.62 -4.17
C TYR A 117 21.89 0.84 -2.85
N LEU A 118 20.78 1.57 -2.86
CA LEU A 118 20.05 1.95 -1.66
C LEU A 118 19.20 0.79 -1.15
N GLN A 119 19.33 0.42 0.12
CA GLN A 119 18.44 -0.50 0.83
C GLN A 119 17.56 0.32 1.77
N GLY A 120 16.26 0.42 1.49
CA GLY A 120 15.39 1.30 2.27
C GLY A 120 13.96 1.37 1.76
N MET A 121 13.14 2.11 2.49
CA MET A 121 11.84 2.61 2.00
C MET A 121 12.02 4.09 1.68
N PHE A 122 11.65 4.54 0.48
CA PHE A 122 11.99 5.91 0.08
C PHE A 122 11.18 6.45 -1.08
N ALA A 123 10.96 7.75 -1.01
CA ALA A 123 10.63 8.62 -2.12
C ALA A 123 11.52 9.85 -2.01
N TYR A 124 12.34 10.15 -3.02
CA TYR A 124 13.17 11.35 -3.01
C TYR A 124 13.18 12.07 -4.35
N ALA A 125 13.49 13.35 -4.32
CA ALA A 125 13.76 14.17 -5.49
C ALA A 125 15.09 14.92 -5.32
N ILE A 126 15.96 14.84 -6.33
CA ILE A 126 17.24 15.51 -6.41
C ILE A 126 17.18 16.55 -7.54
N TRP A 127 17.46 17.80 -7.21
CA TRP A 127 17.76 18.87 -8.16
C TRP A 127 19.27 18.97 -8.34
N ASP A 128 19.75 18.61 -9.53
CA ASP A 128 21.13 18.79 -9.95
C ASP A 128 21.23 20.09 -10.77
N LYS A 129 21.71 21.15 -10.12
CA LYS A 129 21.85 22.47 -10.71
C LYS A 129 22.85 22.48 -11.87
N ARG A 130 23.92 21.69 -11.78
CA ARG A 130 24.97 21.62 -12.82
C ARG A 130 24.40 21.03 -14.11
N LYS A 131 23.57 19.99 -13.98
CA LYS A 131 22.93 19.31 -15.13
C LYS A 131 21.57 19.89 -15.51
N GLN A 132 21.05 20.86 -14.74
CA GLN A 132 19.68 21.39 -14.87
C GLN A 132 18.65 20.26 -14.92
N LYS A 133 18.80 19.28 -14.02
CA LYS A 133 18.07 18.02 -14.05
C LYS A 133 17.40 17.74 -12.72
N LEU A 134 16.12 17.35 -12.78
CA LEU A 134 15.39 16.81 -11.64
C LEU A 134 15.30 15.30 -11.79
N PHE A 135 15.73 14.58 -10.75
CA PHE A 135 15.65 13.13 -10.65
C PHE A 135 14.76 12.75 -9.46
N ILE A 136 13.79 11.87 -9.66
CA ILE A 136 12.87 11.40 -8.62
C ILE A 136 12.91 9.87 -8.59
N ALA A 137 13.03 9.27 -7.41
CA ALA A 137 12.99 7.82 -7.25
C ALA A 137 11.94 7.41 -6.22
N ARG A 138 11.24 6.31 -6.52
CA ARG A 138 10.32 5.62 -5.61
C ARG A 138 10.86 4.23 -5.32
N ASP A 139 10.85 3.81 -4.06
CA ASP A 139 11.42 2.53 -3.64
C ASP A 139 10.82 1.32 -4.36
N ARG A 140 11.55 0.20 -4.26
CA ARG A 140 11.33 -1.06 -4.99
C ARG A 140 9.90 -1.58 -4.88
N VAL A 141 9.35 -1.54 -3.68
CA VAL A 141 8.04 -2.13 -3.35
C VAL A 141 6.93 -1.07 -3.36
N GLY A 142 7.29 0.21 -3.41
CA GLY A 142 6.35 1.33 -3.42
C GLY A 142 5.85 1.70 -2.03
N ILE A 143 6.63 1.45 -0.98
CA ILE A 143 6.29 1.75 0.42
C ILE A 143 6.03 3.25 0.58
N LYS A 144 6.81 4.09 -0.11
CA LYS A 144 6.61 5.54 -0.11
C LYS A 144 5.95 6.05 -1.38
N PRO A 145 5.00 6.99 -1.26
CA PRO A 145 4.22 7.47 -2.39
C PRO A 145 4.91 8.60 -3.14
N VAL A 146 4.72 8.62 -4.47
CA VAL A 146 5.06 9.73 -5.35
C VAL A 146 3.93 9.92 -6.36
N TYR A 147 3.33 11.11 -6.33
CA TYR A 147 2.34 11.57 -7.30
C TYR A 147 2.96 12.69 -8.13
N TYR A 148 2.58 12.79 -9.40
CA TYR A 148 3.06 13.85 -10.28
C TYR A 148 2.02 14.31 -11.31
N PHE A 149 2.14 15.56 -11.74
CA PHE A 149 1.44 16.17 -12.86
C PHE A 149 2.47 16.73 -13.85
N PHE A 150 2.28 16.47 -15.13
CA PHE A 150 3.17 16.95 -16.20
C PHE A 150 2.36 17.32 -17.45
N ASP A 151 2.58 18.53 -17.97
CA ASP A 151 1.88 19.08 -19.15
C ASP A 151 2.83 19.61 -20.24
N GLY A 152 4.12 19.29 -20.15
CA GLY A 152 5.17 19.82 -21.04
C GLY A 152 5.59 21.27 -20.74
N LYS A 153 4.90 22.00 -19.85
CA LYS A 153 5.27 23.35 -19.40
C LYS A 153 5.76 23.36 -17.95
N LYS A 154 5.25 22.43 -17.15
CA LYS A 154 5.66 22.23 -15.76
C LYS A 154 5.60 20.76 -15.37
N LEU A 155 6.42 20.40 -14.40
CA LEU A 155 6.30 19.17 -13.62
C LEU A 155 6.03 19.57 -12.18
N ILE A 156 5.03 18.94 -11.56
CA ILE A 156 4.70 19.11 -10.14
C ILE A 156 4.69 17.72 -9.54
N PHE A 157 5.34 17.52 -8.39
CA PHE A 157 5.37 16.24 -7.70
C PHE A 157 5.11 16.42 -6.21
N ALA A 158 4.59 15.38 -5.56
CA ALA A 158 4.42 15.34 -4.11
C ALA A 158 4.19 13.92 -3.56
N SER A 159 4.28 13.76 -2.24
CA SER A 159 3.91 12.53 -1.53
C SER A 159 2.40 12.23 -1.53
N GLU A 160 1.58 13.23 -1.78
CA GLU A 160 0.11 13.22 -1.67
C GLU A 160 -0.47 14.05 -2.84
N ILE A 161 -1.75 13.88 -3.15
CA ILE A 161 -2.40 14.59 -4.26
C ILE A 161 -2.72 16.04 -3.86
N LYS A 162 -3.03 16.28 -2.58
CA LYS A 162 -3.43 17.62 -2.07
C LYS A 162 -2.41 18.73 -2.40
N PRO A 163 -1.07 18.54 -2.24
CA PRO A 163 -0.09 19.53 -2.68
C PRO A 163 -0.19 19.90 -4.16
N ILE A 164 -0.41 18.91 -5.05
CA ILE A 164 -0.53 19.14 -6.49
C ILE A 164 -1.78 19.98 -6.79
N LEU A 165 -2.92 19.64 -6.17
CA LEU A 165 -4.16 20.42 -6.32
C LEU A 165 -4.09 21.83 -5.74
N LYS A 166 -3.16 22.09 -4.81
CA LYS A 166 -2.89 23.43 -4.26
C LYS A 166 -2.02 24.31 -5.15
N TYR A 167 -1.44 23.76 -6.22
CA TYR A 167 -0.65 24.57 -7.14
C TYR A 167 -1.47 25.73 -7.76
N GLY A 168 -2.76 25.49 -8.07
CA GLY A 168 -3.68 26.52 -8.55
C GLY A 168 -4.69 25.98 -9.57
N ASP A 169 -5.49 26.90 -10.13
CA ASP A 169 -6.58 26.57 -11.08
C ASP A 169 -6.07 26.00 -12.42
N ASP A 170 -4.78 26.20 -12.71
CA ASP A 170 -4.11 25.62 -13.89
C ASP A 170 -3.87 24.11 -13.79
N ILE A 171 -4.33 23.45 -12.72
CA ILE A 171 -4.33 21.99 -12.57
C ILE A 171 -5.74 21.47 -12.89
N PRO A 172 -5.93 20.77 -14.02
CA PRO A 172 -7.22 20.22 -14.36
C PRO A 172 -7.66 19.20 -13.31
N ARG A 173 -8.93 19.28 -12.92
CA ARG A 173 -9.56 18.38 -11.94
C ARG A 173 -10.51 17.39 -12.60
N ASP A 174 -10.26 17.07 -13.87
CA ASP A 174 -11.01 16.05 -14.60
C ASP A 174 -10.81 14.69 -13.94
N LEU A 175 -11.90 13.95 -13.76
CA LEU A 175 -11.86 12.61 -13.18
C LEU A 175 -11.43 11.59 -14.23
N ASP A 176 -10.61 10.62 -13.83
CA ASP A 176 -10.32 9.45 -14.65
C ASP A 176 -11.43 8.40 -14.47
N TYR A 177 -12.34 8.32 -15.43
CA TYR A 177 -13.42 7.33 -15.42
C TYR A 177 -12.93 5.88 -15.44
N THR A 178 -11.74 5.60 -16.01
CA THR A 178 -11.14 4.27 -15.96
C THR A 178 -10.58 3.95 -14.58
N ALA A 179 -10.09 4.96 -13.84
CA ALA A 179 -9.69 4.81 -12.44
C ALA A 179 -10.89 4.56 -11.53
N ILE A 180 -12.02 5.24 -11.78
CA ILE A 180 -13.29 4.97 -11.08
C ILE A 180 -13.77 3.53 -11.34
N TYR A 181 -13.63 3.03 -12.56
CA TYR A 181 -13.96 1.65 -12.89
C TYR A 181 -13.07 0.65 -12.13
N ASP A 182 -11.76 0.89 -12.10
CA ASP A 182 -10.83 0.08 -11.30
C ASP A 182 -11.16 0.12 -9.81
N TYR A 183 -11.56 1.28 -9.28
CA TYR A 183 -12.00 1.40 -7.90
C TYR A 183 -13.21 0.49 -7.60
N PHE A 184 -14.18 0.38 -8.50
CA PHE A 184 -15.27 -0.59 -8.33
C PHE A 184 -14.81 -2.04 -8.46
N THR A 185 -13.79 -2.32 -9.25
CA THR A 185 -13.25 -3.67 -9.37
C THR A 185 -12.42 -4.06 -8.14
N PHE A 186 -11.55 -3.19 -7.63
CA PHE A 186 -10.51 -3.54 -6.65
C PHE A 186 -10.68 -2.89 -5.28
N SER A 187 -11.58 -1.93 -5.11
CA SER A 187 -11.74 -1.06 -3.92
C SER A 187 -10.65 -0.01 -3.69
N PHE A 188 -9.65 0.06 -4.55
CA PHE A 188 -8.62 1.09 -4.62
C PHE A 188 -8.28 1.40 -6.08
N ILE A 189 -7.49 2.44 -6.32
CA ILE A 189 -7.05 2.82 -7.67
C ILE A 189 -5.60 2.36 -7.85
N PRO A 190 -5.28 1.46 -8.79
CA PRO A 190 -3.92 0.99 -9.01
C PRO A 190 -3.08 2.01 -9.81
N ALA A 191 -1.76 2.00 -9.59
CA ALA A 191 -0.81 2.75 -10.40
C ALA A 191 -0.82 2.27 -11.87
N PRO A 192 -0.49 3.15 -12.83
CA PRO A 192 -0.03 4.53 -12.69
C PRO A 192 -1.16 5.56 -12.52
N LYS A 193 -2.42 5.12 -12.44
CA LYS A 193 -3.58 6.02 -12.37
C LYS A 193 -3.75 6.64 -10.99
N SER A 194 -4.37 7.81 -10.96
CA SER A 194 -5.03 8.36 -9.78
C SER A 194 -6.49 8.66 -10.14
N ILE A 195 -7.28 9.08 -9.16
CA ILE A 195 -8.65 9.55 -9.42
C ILE A 195 -8.73 10.74 -10.38
N PHE A 196 -7.66 11.52 -10.53
CA PHE A 196 -7.58 12.63 -11.48
C PHE A 196 -6.86 12.22 -12.77
N ALA A 197 -7.44 12.51 -13.93
CA ALA A 197 -6.93 12.07 -15.24
C ALA A 197 -5.51 12.53 -15.56
N HIS A 198 -5.10 13.67 -15.01
CA HIS A 198 -3.80 14.30 -15.31
C HIS A 198 -2.77 14.15 -14.18
N ILE A 199 -3.16 13.58 -13.04
CA ILE A 199 -2.26 13.29 -11.93
C ILE A 199 -1.99 11.79 -11.93
N LYS A 200 -0.71 11.41 -11.96
CA LYS A 200 -0.28 10.01 -12.03
C LYS A 200 0.50 9.63 -10.79
N LYS A 201 0.52 8.34 -10.50
CA LYS A 201 1.44 7.72 -9.53
C LYS A 201 2.70 7.29 -10.28
N LEU A 202 3.86 7.51 -9.69
CA LEU A 202 5.09 6.86 -10.16
C LEU A 202 5.04 5.40 -9.71
N ASP A 203 5.21 4.44 -10.61
CA ASP A 203 5.17 3.01 -10.30
C ASP A 203 6.25 2.61 -9.27
N ALA A 204 6.00 1.54 -8.50
CA ALA A 204 6.98 0.98 -7.56
C ALA A 204 8.24 0.49 -8.30
N GLY A 205 9.43 0.69 -7.73
CA GLY A 205 10.71 0.32 -8.35
C GLY A 205 11.03 1.09 -9.62
N HIS A 206 10.47 2.30 -9.77
CA HIS A 206 10.74 3.19 -10.88
C HIS A 206 11.38 4.51 -10.42
N CYS A 207 12.12 5.10 -11.33
CA CYS A 207 12.61 6.46 -11.20
C CYS A 207 12.24 7.28 -12.43
N MET A 208 12.23 8.60 -12.24
CA MET A 208 11.79 9.59 -13.20
C MET A 208 12.84 10.68 -13.31
N SER A 209 13.21 11.01 -14.54
CA SER A 209 14.25 11.97 -14.87
C SER A 209 13.71 13.01 -15.83
N ILE A 210 13.96 14.28 -15.55
CA ILE A 210 13.59 15.36 -16.46
C ILE A 210 14.65 16.45 -16.52
N ASN A 211 15.05 16.79 -17.74
CA ASN A 211 15.95 17.89 -18.01
C ASN A 211 15.16 19.17 -18.30
N MET A 212 15.55 20.27 -17.67
CA MET A 212 14.86 21.55 -17.74
C MET A 212 14.87 22.18 -19.15
N GLU A 213 15.84 21.85 -19.99
CA GLU A 213 15.98 22.43 -21.34
C GLU A 213 15.14 21.68 -22.38
N GLN A 214 14.94 20.37 -22.18
CA GLN A 214 14.29 19.51 -23.16
C GLN A 214 12.82 19.22 -22.86
N ALA A 215 12.39 19.42 -21.61
CA ALA A 215 11.04 19.08 -21.13
C ALA A 215 10.60 17.65 -21.47
N ASN A 216 11.55 16.71 -21.57
CA ASN A 216 11.25 15.30 -21.82
C ASN A 216 11.23 14.52 -20.50
N LEU A 217 10.12 13.86 -20.23
CA LEU A 217 9.93 13.04 -19.03
C LEU A 217 10.36 11.60 -19.34
N ASP A 218 11.46 11.17 -18.73
CA ASP A 218 11.93 9.79 -18.82
C ASP A 218 11.54 9.03 -17.55
N ILE A 219 10.87 7.90 -17.69
CA ILE A 219 10.50 7.01 -16.58
C ILE A 219 11.06 5.63 -16.88
N ARG A 220 11.89 5.12 -15.97
CA ARG A 220 12.51 3.80 -16.11
C ARG A 220 12.28 2.95 -14.87
N GLN A 221 12.07 1.66 -15.09
CA GLN A 221 12.08 0.66 -14.02
C GLN A 221 13.54 0.35 -13.68
N TYR A 222 13.91 0.48 -12.41
CA TYR A 222 15.26 0.14 -11.93
C TYR A 222 15.28 -1.15 -11.10
N TRP A 223 14.11 -1.68 -10.72
CA TRP A 223 14.01 -2.93 -9.97
C TRP A 223 12.76 -3.74 -10.35
N ASP A 224 12.93 -5.06 -10.42
CA ASP A 224 11.84 -6.03 -10.47
C ASP A 224 12.19 -7.29 -9.67
N ILE A 225 11.17 -7.95 -9.12
CA ILE A 225 11.35 -9.20 -8.38
C ILE A 225 11.30 -10.39 -9.33
N SER A 226 12.26 -11.32 -9.21
CA SER A 226 12.34 -12.53 -10.03
C SER A 226 11.95 -13.76 -9.23
N PHE A 227 11.09 -14.59 -9.82
CA PHE A 227 10.70 -15.91 -9.34
C PHE A 227 11.32 -17.05 -10.17
N ALA A 228 12.21 -16.74 -11.13
CA ALA A 228 12.81 -17.72 -12.02
C ALA A 228 13.73 -18.72 -11.30
N GLU A 229 14.58 -18.23 -10.41
CA GLU A 229 15.51 -19.08 -9.65
C GLU A 229 14.82 -19.67 -8.42
N LYS A 230 14.98 -20.97 -8.19
CA LYS A 230 14.52 -21.65 -6.96
C LYS A 230 15.70 -22.27 -6.20
N LEU A 231 15.65 -22.19 -4.88
CA LEU A 231 16.62 -22.84 -4.00
C LEU A 231 16.44 -24.35 -4.04
N ASP A 232 17.55 -25.06 -4.22
CA ASP A 232 17.63 -26.50 -3.97
C ASP A 232 18.07 -26.72 -2.52
N SER A 233 17.11 -26.63 -1.60
CA SER A 233 17.35 -26.75 -0.17
C SER A 233 16.22 -27.54 0.49
N ASN A 234 16.56 -28.30 1.52
CA ASN A 234 15.56 -29.08 2.25
C ASN A 234 14.81 -28.20 3.28
N GLU A 235 13.73 -28.75 3.85
CA GLU A 235 12.89 -28.03 4.81
C GLU A 235 13.69 -27.52 6.02
N HIS A 236 14.69 -28.25 6.49
CA HIS A 236 15.49 -27.83 7.64
C HIS A 236 16.35 -26.61 7.30
N GLU A 237 17.08 -26.65 6.19
CA GLU A 237 17.91 -25.54 5.70
C GLU A 237 17.09 -24.28 5.47
N LEU A 238 15.93 -24.42 4.80
CA LEU A 238 15.04 -23.29 4.53
C LEU A 238 14.57 -22.60 5.81
N LYS A 239 14.28 -23.35 6.89
CA LYS A 239 13.88 -22.75 8.16
C LYS A 239 14.97 -21.88 8.77
N GLU A 240 16.20 -22.37 8.80
CA GLU A 240 17.33 -21.63 9.37
C GLU A 240 17.64 -20.40 8.50
N MET A 241 17.66 -20.54 7.17
CA MET A 241 17.83 -19.40 6.24
C MET A 241 16.75 -18.34 6.41
N ILE A 242 15.48 -18.73 6.61
CA ILE A 242 14.37 -17.78 6.86
C ILE A 242 14.62 -17.01 8.15
N LEU A 243 15.02 -17.68 9.23
CA LEU A 243 15.27 -17.02 10.52
C LEU A 243 16.45 -16.06 10.43
N ASP A 244 17.52 -16.42 9.72
CA ASP A 244 18.70 -15.57 9.52
C ASP A 244 18.36 -14.33 8.69
N ASN A 245 17.66 -14.50 7.57
CA ASN A 245 17.23 -13.38 6.73
C ASN A 245 16.21 -12.48 7.45
N LEU A 246 15.29 -13.06 8.23
CA LEU A 246 14.36 -12.30 9.06
C LEU A 246 15.10 -11.49 10.12
N ARG A 247 16.10 -12.08 10.77
CA ARG A 247 16.93 -11.39 11.77
C ARG A 247 17.72 -10.24 11.14
N GLN A 248 18.31 -10.46 9.97
CA GLN A 248 19.05 -9.42 9.26
C GLN A 248 18.13 -8.26 8.87
N SER A 249 16.96 -8.56 8.30
CA SER A 249 15.99 -7.54 7.93
C SER A 249 15.47 -6.77 9.14
N VAL A 250 15.01 -7.44 10.20
CA VAL A 250 14.55 -6.76 11.42
C VAL A 250 15.67 -5.90 11.99
N SER A 251 16.90 -6.41 12.06
CA SER A 251 18.05 -5.67 12.60
C SER A 251 18.34 -4.38 11.84
N SER A 252 18.25 -4.37 10.51
CA SER A 252 18.49 -3.17 9.70
C SER A 252 17.40 -2.11 9.90
N HIS A 253 16.17 -2.55 10.23
CA HIS A 253 15.03 -1.67 10.49
C HIS A 253 15.00 -1.08 11.90
N LEU A 254 15.97 -1.42 12.77
CA LEU A 254 16.06 -0.90 14.15
C LEU A 254 16.84 0.41 14.30
N ILE A 255 17.43 0.93 13.23
CA ILE A 255 18.21 2.17 13.25
C ILE A 255 17.29 3.37 13.54
N SER A 256 17.43 4.03 14.69
CA SER A 256 16.60 5.19 15.08
C SER A 256 17.22 5.95 16.24
N ASP A 257 17.18 7.30 16.23
CA ASP A 257 17.54 8.13 17.39
C ASP A 257 16.34 8.43 18.30
N VAL A 258 15.14 7.97 17.92
CA VAL A 258 13.89 8.15 18.67
C VAL A 258 13.31 6.80 19.12
N PRO A 259 12.43 6.80 20.15
CA PRO A 259 11.81 5.56 20.61
C PRO A 259 11.06 4.84 19.48
N LEU A 260 11.36 3.55 19.35
CA LEU A 260 10.73 2.64 18.40
C LEU A 260 9.95 1.52 19.13
N GLY A 261 9.01 0.90 18.42
CA GLY A 261 8.21 -0.21 18.92
C GLY A 261 7.74 -1.12 17.79
N ALA A 262 6.74 -1.96 18.06
CA ALA A 262 6.12 -2.82 17.06
C ALA A 262 4.61 -2.90 17.20
N PHE A 263 3.91 -3.06 16.09
CA PHE A 263 2.52 -3.52 16.09
C PHE A 263 2.48 -5.00 16.43
N LEU A 264 1.55 -5.39 17.32
CA LEU A 264 1.39 -6.78 17.73
C LEU A 264 -0.09 -7.19 17.63
N SER A 265 -0.46 -7.96 16.62
CA SER A 265 -1.83 -8.49 16.48
C SER A 265 -1.98 -9.90 17.09
N GLY A 266 -0.88 -10.55 17.47
CA GLY A 266 -0.89 -11.99 17.72
C GLY A 266 -1.09 -12.83 16.44
N GLY A 267 -1.09 -12.21 15.26
CA GLY A 267 -0.91 -12.89 13.97
C GLY A 267 0.54 -13.28 13.75
N ILE A 268 0.77 -14.30 12.92
CA ILE A 268 2.09 -14.92 12.69
C ILE A 268 3.14 -13.88 12.33
N ASP A 269 2.82 -12.95 11.43
CA ASP A 269 3.79 -12.00 10.87
C ASP A 269 4.22 -10.94 11.88
N SER A 270 3.25 -10.28 12.52
CA SER A 270 3.53 -9.30 13.58
C SER A 270 4.23 -9.95 14.78
N SER A 271 3.87 -11.20 15.10
CA SER A 271 4.50 -11.95 16.19
C SER A 271 5.94 -12.34 15.83
N ALA A 272 6.20 -12.71 14.57
CA ALA A 272 7.55 -13.01 14.08
C ALA A 272 8.46 -11.77 14.18
N VAL A 273 7.97 -10.62 13.71
CA VAL A 273 8.71 -9.36 13.80
C VAL A 273 8.95 -8.96 15.26
N ALA A 274 7.92 -8.99 16.11
CA ALA A 274 8.06 -8.64 17.53
C ALA A 274 8.98 -9.60 18.30
N ALA A 275 8.89 -10.91 18.03
CA ALA A 275 9.76 -11.94 18.60
C ALA A 275 11.23 -11.73 18.21
N THR A 276 11.50 -11.54 16.92
CA THR A 276 12.86 -11.29 16.42
C THR A 276 13.42 -9.99 16.98
N MET A 277 12.60 -8.93 17.03
CA MET A 277 12.97 -7.66 17.64
C MET A 277 13.34 -7.80 19.12
N ALA A 278 12.55 -8.55 19.90
CA ALA A 278 12.83 -8.83 21.31
C ALA A 278 14.07 -9.71 21.51
N GLY A 279 14.47 -10.49 20.51
CA GLY A 279 15.72 -11.26 20.53
C GLY A 279 16.97 -10.45 20.17
N ILE A 280 16.81 -9.24 19.60
CA ILE A 280 17.91 -8.35 19.22
C ILE A 280 18.12 -7.25 20.28
N ILE A 281 17.03 -6.70 20.79
CA ILE A 281 17.05 -5.57 21.73
C ILE A 281 17.11 -6.08 23.18
N ASN A 282 18.00 -5.50 23.99
CA ASN A 282 18.21 -5.89 25.39
C ASN A 282 17.21 -5.27 26.39
N GLU A 283 16.39 -4.31 25.95
CA GLU A 283 15.33 -3.69 26.72
C GLU A 283 13.94 -4.21 26.30
N PRO A 284 12.92 -4.14 27.18
CA PRO A 284 11.56 -4.54 26.83
C PRO A 284 11.05 -3.79 25.60
N VAL A 285 10.82 -4.53 24.51
CA VAL A 285 10.25 -3.99 23.28
C VAL A 285 8.89 -3.37 23.56
N LYS A 286 8.65 -2.15 23.09
CA LYS A 286 7.32 -1.54 23.15
C LYS A 286 6.42 -2.18 22.09
N THR A 287 5.33 -2.83 22.50
CA THR A 287 4.37 -3.42 21.56
C THR A 287 3.00 -2.79 21.72
N CYS A 288 2.31 -2.57 20.61
CA CYS A 288 1.00 -1.93 20.59
C CYS A 288 -0.06 -2.80 19.91
N SER A 289 -1.23 -2.89 20.53
CA SER A 289 -2.38 -3.60 19.99
C SER A 289 -3.65 -2.79 20.17
N ILE A 290 -4.60 -2.98 19.26
CA ILE A 290 -5.94 -2.45 19.43
C ILE A 290 -6.97 -3.58 19.41
N GLY A 291 -8.02 -3.41 20.22
CA GLY A 291 -9.26 -4.15 20.09
C GLY A 291 -10.39 -3.19 19.77
N PHE A 292 -11.54 -3.74 19.40
CA PHE A 292 -12.77 -2.97 19.23
C PHE A 292 -13.84 -3.48 20.18
N ASP A 293 -14.66 -2.56 20.69
CA ASP A 293 -15.79 -2.85 21.58
C ASP A 293 -17.00 -3.36 20.78
N ILE A 294 -16.86 -4.57 20.22
CA ILE A 294 -17.85 -5.23 19.36
C ILE A 294 -17.91 -6.71 19.74
N ASP A 295 -19.09 -7.33 19.63
CA ASP A 295 -19.35 -8.78 19.81
C ASP A 295 -18.65 -9.67 18.74
N ARG A 296 -17.35 -9.46 18.51
CA ARG A 296 -16.48 -10.30 17.67
C ARG A 296 -15.27 -10.74 18.49
N ILE A 297 -14.71 -11.89 18.13
CA ILE A 297 -13.52 -12.44 18.79
C ILE A 297 -12.35 -11.46 18.61
N SER A 298 -11.84 -10.95 19.73
CA SER A 298 -10.74 -9.99 19.77
C SER A 298 -9.39 -10.68 19.55
N GLU A 299 -8.46 -10.02 18.87
CA GLU A 299 -7.08 -10.48 18.71
C GLU A 299 -6.19 -10.20 19.95
N LEU A 300 -6.66 -9.34 20.86
CA LEU A 300 -5.92 -8.94 22.06
C LEU A 300 -5.42 -10.11 22.93
N PRO A 301 -6.19 -11.20 23.17
CA PRO A 301 -5.70 -12.33 23.94
C PRO A 301 -4.42 -12.97 23.36
N TYR A 302 -4.33 -13.07 22.02
CA TYR A 302 -3.16 -13.60 21.33
C TYR A 302 -1.97 -12.64 21.40
N ALA A 303 -2.23 -11.34 21.22
CA ALA A 303 -1.20 -10.32 21.39
C ALA A 303 -0.61 -10.35 22.82
N ARG A 304 -1.47 -10.47 23.85
CA ARG A 304 -1.03 -10.62 25.25
C ARG A 304 -0.20 -11.88 25.50
N GLU A 305 -0.52 -12.98 24.83
CA GLU A 305 0.24 -14.22 24.95
C GLU A 305 1.68 -14.03 24.47
N VAL A 306 1.87 -13.44 23.28
CA VAL A 306 3.21 -13.13 22.73
C VAL A 306 3.92 -12.07 23.57
N ALA A 307 3.21 -11.05 24.01
CA ALA A 307 3.76 -10.01 24.89
C ALA A 307 4.29 -10.57 26.21
N LYS A 308 3.58 -11.53 26.81
CA LYS A 308 4.03 -12.22 28.03
C LYS A 308 5.23 -13.12 27.78
N LEU A 309 5.24 -13.85 26.66
CA LEU A 309 6.34 -14.73 26.27
C LEU A 309 7.66 -13.97 26.16
N TYR A 310 7.63 -12.80 25.52
CA TYR A 310 8.81 -11.96 25.27
C TYR A 310 8.99 -10.82 26.27
N LYS A 311 8.13 -10.74 27.31
CA LYS A 311 8.17 -9.70 28.36
C LYS A 311 8.24 -8.28 27.79
N THR A 312 7.45 -8.01 26.76
CA THR A 312 7.40 -6.71 26.08
C THR A 312 6.70 -5.65 26.95
N ASP A 313 7.05 -4.36 26.80
CA ASP A 313 6.25 -3.24 27.32
C ASP A 313 4.99 -3.10 26.45
N HIS A 314 3.94 -3.85 26.83
CA HIS A 314 2.76 -4.04 26.00
C HIS A 314 1.66 -3.03 26.31
N PHE A 315 1.22 -2.32 25.28
CA PHE A 315 0.13 -1.38 25.34
C PHE A 315 -1.05 -1.86 24.49
N GLU A 316 -2.16 -2.18 25.16
CA GLU A 316 -3.42 -2.50 24.52
C GLU A 316 -4.45 -1.39 24.76
N HIS A 317 -5.31 -1.14 23.77
CA HIS A 317 -6.41 -0.20 23.91
C HIS A 317 -7.64 -0.70 23.14
N VAL A 318 -8.81 -0.67 23.79
CA VAL A 318 -10.09 -0.99 23.15
C VAL A 318 -10.70 0.30 22.63
N VAL A 319 -10.90 0.37 21.32
CA VAL A 319 -11.45 1.53 20.62
C VAL A 319 -12.94 1.33 20.40
N ARG A 320 -13.70 2.38 20.64
CA ARG A 320 -15.07 2.52 20.13
C ARG A 320 -15.05 3.56 19.01
N PRO A 321 -15.01 3.15 17.73
CA PRO A 321 -14.92 4.10 16.64
C PRO A 321 -16.20 4.93 16.55
N ASP A 322 -16.05 6.21 16.24
CA ASP A 322 -17.16 7.03 15.77
C ASP A 322 -17.26 6.86 14.25
N ALA A 323 -18.24 6.06 13.83
CA ALA A 323 -18.47 5.71 12.44
C ALA A 323 -18.69 6.94 11.53
N VAL A 324 -19.25 8.03 12.06
CA VAL A 324 -19.59 9.23 11.30
C VAL A 324 -18.37 10.09 11.00
N SER A 325 -17.58 10.41 12.05
CA SER A 325 -16.41 11.28 11.92
C SER A 325 -15.23 10.57 11.26
N ILE A 326 -15.10 9.26 11.45
CA ILE A 326 -13.99 8.51 10.86
C ILE A 326 -14.02 8.52 9.33
N LEU A 327 -15.21 8.49 8.71
CA LEU A 327 -15.37 8.61 7.26
C LEU A 327 -14.76 9.91 6.72
N ASP A 328 -14.99 11.04 7.41
CA ASP A 328 -14.49 12.34 6.96
C ASP A 328 -12.96 12.44 7.10
N HIS A 329 -12.41 11.80 8.13
CA HIS A 329 -10.97 11.69 8.34
C HIS A 329 -10.29 10.82 7.27
N ILE A 330 -10.78 9.60 7.03
CA ILE A 330 -10.15 8.71 6.03
C ILE A 330 -10.26 9.30 4.62
N VAL A 331 -11.39 9.91 4.25
CA VAL A 331 -11.53 10.64 2.97
C VAL A 331 -10.51 11.79 2.87
N HIS A 332 -10.14 12.43 3.98
CA HIS A 332 -9.11 13.46 4.00
C HIS A 332 -7.70 12.93 3.75
N PHE A 333 -7.33 11.85 4.44
CA PHE A 333 -5.93 11.38 4.48
C PHE A 333 -5.57 10.45 3.31
N TYR A 334 -6.56 9.81 2.68
CA TYR A 334 -6.31 8.92 1.55
C TYR A 334 -6.27 9.62 0.19
N ASP A 335 -6.68 10.88 0.11
CA ASP A 335 -6.63 11.77 -1.07
C ASP A 335 -7.45 11.36 -2.30
N GLU A 336 -7.80 10.10 -2.42
CA GLU A 336 -8.63 9.53 -3.46
C GLU A 336 -9.53 8.42 -2.88
N PRO A 337 -10.53 7.93 -3.65
CA PRO A 337 -11.41 6.87 -3.20
C PRO A 337 -10.63 5.60 -2.82
N PHE A 338 -10.77 5.17 -1.56
CA PHE A 338 -10.06 4.02 -1.00
C PHE A 338 -10.97 3.28 -0.02
N ALA A 339 -11.47 2.10 -0.39
CA ALA A 339 -12.52 1.39 0.32
C ALA A 339 -12.09 0.11 1.05
N ASP A 340 -10.78 -0.14 1.20
CA ASP A 340 -10.32 -1.16 2.14
C ASP A 340 -10.70 -0.75 3.57
N THR A 341 -11.63 -1.51 4.15
CA THR A 341 -12.16 -1.28 5.50
C THR A 341 -11.11 -1.41 6.60
N SER A 342 -9.99 -2.11 6.34
CA SER A 342 -8.89 -2.25 7.29
C SER A 342 -8.10 -0.94 7.49
N ALA A 343 -8.32 0.07 6.64
CA ALA A 343 -7.86 1.45 6.81
C ALA A 343 -8.27 2.06 8.16
N ILE A 344 -9.49 1.78 8.62
CA ILE A 344 -10.01 2.38 9.84
C ILE A 344 -9.29 1.81 11.07
N PRO A 345 -9.16 0.48 11.24
CA PRO A 345 -8.32 -0.06 12.29
C PRO A 345 -6.86 0.40 12.24
N SER A 346 -6.26 0.47 11.05
CA SER A 346 -4.88 0.97 10.92
C SER A 346 -4.74 2.42 11.39
N TYR A 347 -5.75 3.27 11.15
CA TYR A 347 -5.79 4.65 11.63
C TYR A 347 -5.76 4.70 13.16
N TYR A 348 -6.66 3.98 13.83
CA TYR A 348 -6.71 3.97 15.29
C TYR A 348 -5.47 3.33 15.93
N LEU A 349 -4.97 2.23 15.36
CA LEU A 349 -3.73 1.60 15.83
C LEU A 349 -2.58 2.60 15.79
N SER A 350 -2.43 3.31 14.67
CA SER A 350 -1.40 4.34 14.51
C SER A 350 -1.57 5.50 15.49
N GLN A 351 -2.80 5.97 15.71
CA GLN A 351 -3.10 7.03 16.69
C GLN A 351 -2.64 6.67 18.10
N ILE A 352 -2.87 5.41 18.49
CA ILE A 352 -2.59 4.90 19.83
C ILE A 352 -1.10 4.62 20.00
N THR A 353 -0.47 4.02 18.98
CA THR A 353 0.97 3.75 18.96
C THR A 353 1.79 5.04 18.99
N ARG A 354 1.36 6.10 18.30
CA ARG A 354 2.06 7.40 18.30
C ARG A 354 2.26 7.98 19.70
N ARG A 355 1.36 7.66 20.64
CA ARG A 355 1.45 8.12 22.05
C ARG A 355 2.63 7.49 22.81
N LYS A 356 3.23 6.43 22.27
CA LYS A 356 4.30 5.64 22.90
C LYS A 356 5.63 5.72 22.17
N VAL A 357 5.58 5.76 20.84
CA VAL A 357 6.75 5.70 19.95
C VAL A 357 6.56 6.61 18.73
N THR A 358 7.67 6.98 18.10
CA THR A 358 7.66 7.74 16.83
C THR A 358 7.84 6.80 15.63
N VAL A 359 8.43 5.63 15.86
CA VAL A 359 8.67 4.58 14.85
C VAL A 359 8.03 3.27 15.33
N ALA A 360 7.39 2.53 14.43
CA ALA A 360 6.86 1.19 14.70
C ALA A 360 7.21 0.21 13.59
N LEU A 361 7.61 -1.00 13.94
CA LEU A 361 7.75 -2.11 13.00
C LEU A 361 6.40 -2.83 12.86
N SER A 362 6.08 -3.26 11.64
CA SER A 362 4.85 -3.97 11.29
C SER A 362 5.15 -5.32 10.65
N GLY A 363 4.15 -6.19 10.61
CA GLY A 363 4.23 -7.52 9.98
C GLY A 363 3.68 -7.56 8.56
N ASP A 364 3.43 -6.41 7.92
CA ASP A 364 2.96 -6.36 6.53
C ASP A 364 4.03 -6.94 5.58
N GLY A 365 3.60 -7.67 4.54
CA GLY A 365 4.47 -8.40 3.60
C GLY A 365 4.50 -9.92 3.80
N GLY A 366 4.26 -10.40 5.03
CA GLY A 366 4.36 -11.83 5.32
C GLY A 366 3.29 -12.69 4.62
N ASP A 367 2.14 -12.12 4.24
CA ASP A 367 1.15 -12.83 3.43
C ASP A 367 1.55 -12.93 1.95
N GLU A 368 2.18 -11.89 1.42
CA GLU A 368 2.64 -11.77 0.04
C GLU A 368 3.87 -12.65 -0.20
N ASP A 369 4.81 -12.70 0.73
CA ASP A 369 6.02 -13.51 0.57
C ASP A 369 5.77 -15.01 0.75
N PHE A 370 4.88 -15.39 1.68
CA PHE A 370 4.67 -16.78 2.11
C PHE A 370 3.28 -17.34 1.76
N ALA A 371 2.59 -16.75 0.80
CA ALA A 371 1.28 -17.21 0.32
C ALA A 371 0.26 -17.39 1.46
N GLY A 372 0.07 -16.33 2.24
CA GLY A 372 -0.72 -16.35 3.47
C GLY A 372 -2.23 -16.20 3.33
N TYR A 373 -2.70 -15.57 2.25
CA TYR A 373 -4.13 -15.38 2.02
C TYR A 373 -4.82 -16.68 1.63
N ARG A 374 -6.05 -16.84 2.13
CA ARG A 374 -6.87 -18.01 1.83
C ARG A 374 -7.20 -18.15 0.33
N ARG A 375 -7.26 -17.04 -0.39
CA ARG A 375 -7.48 -17.04 -1.85
C ARG A 375 -6.39 -17.79 -2.61
N TYR A 376 -5.14 -17.77 -2.12
CA TYR A 376 -4.06 -18.57 -2.72
C TYR A 376 -4.34 -20.07 -2.59
N VAL A 377 -4.83 -20.52 -1.43
CA VAL A 377 -5.19 -21.93 -1.22
C VAL A 377 -6.27 -22.37 -2.20
N TYR A 378 -7.27 -21.53 -2.43
CA TYR A 378 -8.32 -21.82 -3.41
C TYR A 378 -7.82 -21.80 -4.84
N ASP A 379 -7.01 -20.81 -5.22
CA ASP A 379 -6.42 -20.75 -6.57
C ASP A 379 -5.53 -21.97 -6.85
N CYS A 380 -4.69 -22.37 -5.88
CA CYS A 380 -3.87 -23.57 -6.00
C CYS A 380 -4.72 -24.83 -6.20
N LEU A 381 -5.81 -24.97 -5.43
CA LEU A 381 -6.74 -26.09 -5.56
C LEU A 381 -7.42 -26.09 -6.94
N GLU A 382 -7.92 -24.94 -7.37
CA GLU A 382 -8.58 -24.76 -8.66
C GLU A 382 -7.63 -25.06 -9.82
N ASN A 383 -6.37 -24.61 -9.75
CA ASN A 383 -5.36 -24.87 -10.77
C ASN A 383 -4.96 -26.35 -10.83
N ARG A 384 -4.83 -27.02 -9.69
CA ARG A 384 -4.64 -28.48 -9.66
C ARG A 384 -5.82 -29.20 -10.33
N LEU A 385 -7.07 -28.82 -10.03
CA LEU A 385 -8.25 -29.39 -10.70
C LEU A 385 -8.27 -29.10 -12.22
N ARG A 386 -7.88 -27.90 -12.64
CA ARG A 386 -7.75 -27.53 -14.07
C ARG A 386 -6.70 -28.38 -14.80
N GLN A 387 -5.64 -28.79 -14.12
CA GLN A 387 -4.62 -29.68 -14.70
C GLN A 387 -5.14 -31.12 -14.89
N PHE A 388 -6.01 -31.61 -14.00
CA PHE A 388 -6.56 -32.97 -14.10
C PHE A 388 -7.79 -33.08 -15.00
N ILE A 389 -8.56 -32.00 -15.20
CA ILE A 389 -9.82 -32.03 -15.97
C ILE A 389 -9.66 -31.17 -17.25
N PRO A 390 -9.63 -31.78 -18.45
CA PRO A 390 -9.47 -31.05 -19.70
C PRO A 390 -10.53 -29.94 -19.92
N ALA A 391 -10.14 -28.88 -20.62
CA ALA A 391 -10.98 -27.71 -20.93
C ALA A 391 -12.36 -28.11 -21.51
N VAL A 392 -12.37 -29.05 -22.45
CA VAL A 392 -13.57 -29.54 -23.16
C VAL A 392 -14.60 -30.16 -22.22
N ILE A 393 -14.17 -30.71 -21.07
CA ILE A 393 -15.06 -31.28 -20.06
C ILE A 393 -15.39 -30.23 -19.00
N ARG A 394 -14.37 -29.52 -18.49
CA ARG A 394 -14.57 -28.62 -17.35
C ARG A 394 -15.45 -27.42 -17.69
N GLN A 395 -15.27 -26.81 -18.87
CA GLN A 395 -15.99 -25.60 -19.26
C GLN A 395 -17.51 -25.81 -19.31
N PRO A 396 -18.07 -26.79 -20.05
CA PRO A 396 -19.52 -26.99 -20.09
C PRO A 396 -20.09 -27.48 -18.76
N VAL A 397 -19.42 -28.42 -18.08
CA VAL A 397 -19.92 -29.01 -16.83
C VAL A 397 -19.92 -27.98 -15.71
N PHE A 398 -18.76 -27.37 -15.42
CA PHE A 398 -18.64 -26.42 -14.33
C PHE A 398 -19.22 -25.05 -14.69
N GLY A 399 -19.31 -24.68 -15.97
CA GLY A 399 -20.03 -23.49 -16.42
C GLY A 399 -21.54 -23.59 -16.15
N ALA A 400 -22.14 -24.75 -16.44
CA ALA A 400 -23.54 -25.02 -16.11
C ALA A 400 -23.76 -25.07 -14.59
N LEU A 401 -22.93 -25.81 -13.86
CA LEU A 401 -23.00 -25.87 -12.39
C LEU A 401 -22.82 -24.49 -11.76
N GLY A 402 -21.84 -23.71 -12.20
CA GLY A 402 -21.60 -22.35 -11.71
C GLY A 402 -22.75 -21.38 -12.01
N SER A 403 -23.54 -21.63 -13.06
CA SER A 403 -24.71 -20.82 -13.39
C SER A 403 -25.92 -21.17 -12.53
N ILE A 404 -26.13 -22.47 -12.28
CA ILE A 404 -27.32 -23.01 -11.59
C ILE A 404 -27.13 -23.02 -10.07
N TYR A 405 -25.92 -23.28 -9.58
CA TYR A 405 -25.67 -23.43 -8.16
C TYR A 405 -25.96 -22.11 -7.43
N PRO A 406 -26.76 -22.11 -6.36
CA PRO A 406 -27.08 -20.89 -5.63
C PRO A 406 -25.82 -20.36 -4.93
N LYS A 407 -25.66 -19.02 -4.85
CA LYS A 407 -24.55 -18.43 -4.09
C LYS A 407 -24.58 -18.86 -2.62
N ALA A 408 -25.81 -19.08 -2.12
CA ALA A 408 -26.10 -19.69 -0.83
C ALA A 408 -25.27 -19.08 0.32
N ASP A 409 -25.22 -17.75 0.36
CA ASP A 409 -24.47 -17.00 1.39
C ASP A 409 -24.95 -17.28 2.82
N TRP A 410 -26.11 -17.93 2.98
CA TRP A 410 -26.69 -18.41 4.23
C TRP A 410 -26.19 -19.79 4.68
N LEU A 411 -25.55 -20.58 3.79
CA LEU A 411 -25.01 -21.89 4.13
C LEU A 411 -23.61 -21.79 4.77
N PRO A 412 -23.18 -22.79 5.57
CA PRO A 412 -21.79 -22.94 5.97
C PRO A 412 -20.85 -22.93 4.76
N GLN A 413 -19.66 -22.35 4.92
CA GLN A 413 -18.74 -22.08 3.81
C GLN A 413 -18.35 -23.31 3.00
N VAL A 414 -18.32 -24.50 3.62
CA VAL A 414 -18.03 -25.77 2.93
C VAL A 414 -19.05 -26.15 1.86
N PHE A 415 -20.27 -25.61 1.94
CA PHE A 415 -21.34 -25.85 0.96
C PHE A 415 -21.45 -24.71 -0.07
N ARG A 416 -20.63 -23.66 0.02
CA ARG A 416 -20.62 -22.55 -0.93
C ARG A 416 -19.68 -22.87 -2.10
N ALA A 417 -20.19 -23.65 -3.06
CA ALA A 417 -19.39 -24.12 -4.19
C ALA A 417 -19.54 -23.28 -5.48
N LYS A 418 -20.43 -22.28 -5.51
CA LYS A 418 -20.73 -21.51 -6.72
C LYS A 418 -19.47 -20.89 -7.35
N THR A 419 -18.71 -20.13 -6.57
CA THR A 419 -17.49 -19.46 -7.05
C THR A 419 -16.44 -20.46 -7.51
N LEU A 420 -16.28 -21.56 -6.76
CA LEU A 420 -15.38 -22.65 -7.15
C LEU A 420 -15.74 -23.23 -8.53
N PHE A 421 -17.03 -23.52 -8.78
CA PHE A 421 -17.47 -24.02 -10.08
C PHE A 421 -17.28 -23.00 -11.21
N GLN A 422 -17.64 -21.74 -10.96
CA GLN A 422 -17.40 -20.67 -11.93
C GLN A 422 -15.91 -20.54 -12.27
N ASN A 423 -15.03 -20.63 -11.27
CA ASN A 423 -13.59 -20.50 -11.43
C ASN A 423 -12.96 -21.70 -12.13
N ILE A 424 -13.38 -22.94 -11.83
CA ILE A 424 -12.89 -24.14 -12.51
C ILE A 424 -13.23 -24.10 -14.02
N ALA A 425 -14.35 -23.47 -14.40
CA ALA A 425 -14.73 -23.27 -15.79
C ALA A 425 -13.88 -22.19 -16.51
N LYS A 426 -13.32 -21.23 -15.77
CA LYS A 426 -12.47 -20.14 -16.27
C LYS A 426 -11.00 -20.57 -16.41
N ASP A 427 -10.21 -19.87 -17.23
CA ASP A 427 -8.76 -20.08 -17.25
C ASP A 427 -8.10 -19.54 -15.97
N SER A 428 -6.83 -19.92 -15.72
CA SER A 428 -6.16 -19.64 -14.44
C SER A 428 -6.22 -18.16 -14.05
N PHE A 429 -5.85 -17.26 -14.97
CA PHE A 429 -5.92 -15.82 -14.74
C PHE A 429 -7.36 -15.34 -14.51
N ASP A 430 -8.31 -15.73 -15.36
CA ASP A 430 -9.71 -15.31 -15.26
C ASP A 430 -10.39 -15.75 -13.96
N ALA A 431 -10.06 -16.96 -13.48
CA ALA A 431 -10.54 -17.50 -12.23
C ALA A 431 -9.99 -16.74 -11.03
N TYR A 432 -8.69 -16.45 -11.05
CA TYR A 432 -8.05 -15.69 -10.01
C TYR A 432 -8.56 -14.24 -10.00
N PHE A 433 -8.67 -13.59 -11.16
CA PHE A 433 -9.25 -12.25 -11.32
C PHE A 433 -10.69 -12.17 -10.78
N ASN A 434 -11.51 -13.19 -11.04
CA ASN A 434 -12.87 -13.30 -10.48
C ASN A 434 -12.89 -13.36 -8.95
N THR A 435 -11.85 -13.94 -8.34
CA THR A 435 -11.75 -14.13 -6.88
C THR A 435 -11.40 -12.84 -6.15
N ILE A 436 -10.59 -11.99 -6.77
CA ILE A 436 -10.10 -10.73 -6.18
C ILE A 436 -10.99 -9.53 -6.52
N SER A 437 -11.81 -9.62 -7.57
CA SER A 437 -12.70 -8.54 -7.98
C SER A 437 -13.90 -8.41 -7.03
N VAL A 438 -14.18 -7.20 -6.55
CA VAL A 438 -15.37 -6.91 -5.72
C VAL A 438 -16.65 -7.05 -6.55
N TYR A 439 -16.64 -6.47 -7.74
CA TYR A 439 -17.65 -6.68 -8.76
C TYR A 439 -17.04 -7.47 -9.91
N ASP A 440 -17.66 -8.59 -10.28
CA ASP A 440 -17.34 -9.27 -11.53
C ASP A 440 -17.59 -8.31 -12.70
N GLU A 441 -16.65 -8.28 -13.66
CA GLU A 441 -16.64 -7.34 -14.78
C GLU A 441 -17.92 -7.42 -15.63
N SER A 442 -18.45 -8.63 -15.84
CA SER A 442 -19.69 -8.81 -16.62
C SER A 442 -20.88 -8.23 -15.87
N PHE A 443 -20.93 -8.42 -14.55
CA PHE A 443 -21.99 -7.89 -13.71
C PHE A 443 -21.89 -6.38 -13.56
N LEU A 444 -20.69 -5.83 -13.39
CA LEU A 444 -20.47 -4.38 -13.27
C LEU A 444 -21.07 -3.65 -14.48
N ASN A 445 -20.80 -4.14 -15.69
CA ASN A 445 -21.35 -3.59 -16.94
C ASN A 445 -22.90 -3.59 -17.02
N THR A 446 -23.59 -4.42 -16.23
CA THR A 446 -25.06 -4.43 -16.18
C THR A 446 -25.64 -3.34 -15.28
N ILE A 447 -24.88 -2.86 -14.30
CA ILE A 447 -25.34 -1.89 -13.29
C ILE A 447 -24.87 -0.46 -13.59
N LEU A 448 -23.94 -0.27 -14.52
CA LEU A 448 -23.48 1.06 -14.93
C LEU A 448 -24.57 1.82 -15.71
N THR A 449 -24.51 3.16 -15.66
CA THR A 449 -25.31 4.03 -16.53
C THR A 449 -24.85 3.93 -18.00
N PRO A 450 -25.73 4.20 -18.98
CA PRO A 450 -25.32 4.29 -20.38
C PRO A 450 -24.22 5.33 -20.64
N GLU A 451 -24.25 6.44 -19.94
CA GLU A 451 -23.29 7.55 -20.05
C GLU A 451 -21.90 7.09 -19.60
N PHE A 452 -21.80 6.51 -18.40
CA PHE A 452 -20.51 6.05 -17.87
C PHE A 452 -19.92 4.93 -18.73
N ARG A 453 -20.74 4.00 -19.24
CA ARG A 453 -20.26 2.97 -20.20
C ARG A 453 -19.66 3.56 -21.47
N ARG A 454 -20.18 4.69 -21.94
CA ARG A 454 -19.65 5.40 -23.12
C ARG A 454 -18.30 6.02 -22.82
N GLU A 455 -18.15 6.67 -21.67
CA GLU A 455 -16.88 7.25 -21.20
C GLU A 455 -15.79 6.20 -21.06
N LEU A 456 -16.15 4.97 -20.65
CA LEU A 456 -15.17 3.88 -20.53
C LEU A 456 -14.58 3.42 -21.86
N GLY A 457 -15.24 3.65 -23.00
CA GLY A 457 -14.71 3.28 -24.31
C GLY A 457 -14.34 1.79 -24.47
N GLY A 458 -14.95 0.90 -23.67
CA GLY A 458 -14.61 -0.52 -23.65
C GLY A 458 -13.42 -0.91 -22.76
N TYR A 459 -12.92 0.00 -21.94
CA TYR A 459 -11.87 -0.26 -20.95
C TYR A 459 -12.23 -1.41 -19.99
N ARG A 460 -11.23 -2.21 -19.61
CA ARG A 460 -11.38 -3.33 -18.67
C ARG A 460 -10.22 -3.36 -17.67
N SER A 461 -10.54 -3.38 -16.38
CA SER A 461 -9.57 -3.46 -15.28
C SER A 461 -8.64 -4.68 -15.36
N ARG A 462 -9.12 -5.79 -15.97
CA ARG A 462 -8.33 -7.01 -16.14
C ARG A 462 -7.02 -6.79 -16.88
N TRP A 463 -6.97 -5.87 -17.85
CA TRP A 463 -5.82 -5.72 -18.74
C TRP A 463 -4.54 -5.36 -17.98
N MET A 464 -4.68 -4.59 -16.91
CA MET A 464 -3.57 -4.21 -16.06
C MET A 464 -2.99 -5.41 -15.30
N MET A 465 -3.85 -6.24 -14.70
CA MET A 465 -3.38 -7.43 -13.96
C MET A 465 -2.88 -8.53 -14.89
N GLU A 466 -3.53 -8.71 -16.04
CA GLU A 466 -3.17 -9.69 -17.06
C GLU A 466 -1.75 -9.47 -17.55
N LYS A 467 -1.35 -8.20 -17.75
CA LYS A 467 0.02 -7.82 -18.07
C LYS A 467 1.02 -8.40 -17.07
N TYR A 468 0.84 -8.14 -15.77
CA TYR A 468 1.78 -8.62 -14.75
C TYR A 468 1.74 -10.15 -14.57
N TYR A 469 0.56 -10.76 -14.68
CA TYR A 469 0.42 -12.22 -14.61
C TYR A 469 1.24 -12.95 -15.68
N HIS A 470 1.31 -12.36 -16.88
CA HIS A 470 2.10 -12.89 -17.99
C HIS A 470 3.58 -12.48 -17.97
N GLN A 471 3.93 -11.42 -17.24
CA GLN A 471 5.33 -11.00 -17.05
C GLN A 471 6.07 -11.82 -15.99
N ALA A 472 5.36 -12.48 -15.07
CA ALA A 472 5.96 -13.34 -14.05
C ALA A 472 6.83 -14.44 -14.70
N ASP A 473 8.11 -14.47 -14.31
CA ASP A 473 9.15 -15.34 -14.84
C ASP A 473 9.18 -16.74 -14.19
N SER A 474 8.01 -17.28 -13.83
CA SER A 474 7.84 -18.62 -13.28
C SER A 474 6.67 -19.35 -13.96
N ASN A 475 6.80 -20.67 -14.11
CA ASN A 475 5.71 -21.52 -14.62
C ASN A 475 4.75 -21.98 -13.51
N HIS A 476 5.09 -21.78 -12.24
CA HIS A 476 4.26 -22.20 -11.13
C HIS A 476 3.10 -21.20 -10.92
N PHE A 477 1.85 -21.68 -10.90
CA PHE A 477 0.66 -20.81 -10.81
C PHE A 477 0.67 -19.91 -9.56
N LEU A 478 1.15 -20.41 -8.41
CA LEU A 478 1.25 -19.62 -7.19
C LEU A 478 2.23 -18.45 -7.36
N ASP A 479 3.41 -18.69 -7.95
CA ASP A 479 4.40 -17.63 -8.16
C ASP A 479 3.86 -16.53 -9.07
N LYS A 480 3.12 -16.88 -10.13
CA LYS A 480 2.48 -15.90 -11.01
C LYS A 480 1.50 -15.01 -10.27
N VAL A 481 0.70 -15.61 -9.39
CA VAL A 481 -0.25 -14.87 -8.54
C VAL A 481 0.48 -13.98 -7.53
N LEU A 482 1.51 -14.50 -6.84
CA LEU A 482 2.29 -13.72 -5.88
C LEU A 482 2.98 -12.53 -6.56
N TYR A 483 3.63 -12.75 -7.71
CA TYR A 483 4.22 -11.68 -8.52
C TYR A 483 3.15 -10.64 -8.90
N THR A 484 2.00 -11.08 -9.40
CA THR A 484 0.92 -10.16 -9.80
C THR A 484 0.46 -9.29 -8.63
N GLU A 485 0.23 -9.86 -7.44
CA GLU A 485 -0.17 -9.09 -6.26
C GLU A 485 0.93 -8.13 -5.78
N ILE A 486 2.19 -8.56 -5.78
CA ILE A 486 3.35 -7.70 -5.43
C ILE A 486 3.43 -6.49 -6.37
N LYS A 487 3.09 -6.65 -7.65
CA LYS A 487 3.09 -5.56 -8.63
C LYS A 487 1.82 -4.71 -8.67
N THR A 488 0.76 -5.08 -7.94
CA THR A 488 -0.55 -4.40 -8.03
C THR A 488 -1.16 -4.07 -6.67
N PHE A 489 -1.61 -5.06 -5.90
CA PHE A 489 -2.29 -4.85 -4.62
C PHE A 489 -1.33 -4.33 -3.54
N LEU A 490 -0.12 -4.88 -3.46
CA LEU A 490 0.83 -4.49 -2.42
C LEU A 490 1.15 -2.98 -2.40
N PRO A 491 1.60 -2.35 -3.52
CA PRO A 491 1.97 -0.94 -3.53
C PRO A 491 0.81 0.05 -3.36
N ASP A 492 -0.39 -0.30 -3.84
CA ASP A 492 -1.50 0.67 -3.99
C ASP A 492 -2.71 0.38 -3.09
N ASP A 493 -2.79 -0.80 -2.48
CA ASP A 493 -3.77 -1.14 -1.45
C ASP A 493 -3.11 -1.17 -0.07
N TYR A 494 -2.27 -2.20 0.17
CA TYR A 494 -1.79 -2.51 1.51
C TYR A 494 -0.80 -1.47 2.05
N LEU A 495 0.14 -1.03 1.22
CA LEU A 495 1.14 -0.04 1.62
C LEU A 495 0.55 1.37 1.68
N VAL A 496 -0.40 1.71 0.81
CA VAL A 496 -1.16 2.97 0.90
C VAL A 496 -1.94 3.02 2.20
N LYS A 497 -2.63 1.94 2.58
CA LYS A 497 -3.34 1.84 3.85
C LYS A 497 -2.44 2.18 5.03
N VAL A 498 -1.29 1.51 5.12
CA VAL A 498 -0.37 1.68 6.24
C VAL A 498 0.25 3.08 6.23
N ASP A 499 0.72 3.59 5.08
CA ASP A 499 1.31 4.92 4.97
C ASP A 499 0.32 6.01 5.36
N ARG A 500 -0.88 6.02 4.77
CA ARG A 500 -1.87 7.09 5.03
C ARG A 500 -2.38 7.07 6.45
N ALA A 501 -2.68 5.89 6.99
CA ALA A 501 -3.14 5.74 8.36
C ALA A 501 -2.08 6.17 9.39
N SER A 502 -0.83 5.76 9.18
CA SER A 502 0.26 6.07 10.10
C SER A 502 0.69 7.52 10.03
N MET A 503 0.74 8.10 8.83
CA MET A 503 1.11 9.50 8.63
C MET A 503 0.05 10.50 9.07
N ALA A 504 -1.23 10.11 9.11
CA ALA A 504 -2.26 10.93 9.75
C ALA A 504 -1.93 11.28 11.22
N HIS A 505 -1.03 10.51 11.84
CA HIS A 505 -0.57 10.68 13.22
C HIS A 505 0.94 10.87 13.33
N ALA A 506 1.64 11.22 12.25
CA ALA A 506 3.10 11.41 12.26
C ALA A 506 3.86 10.22 12.91
N LEU A 507 3.44 8.98 12.62
CA LEU A 507 4.05 7.74 13.09
C LEU A 507 4.74 7.05 11.91
N GLU A 508 6.05 6.87 11.93
CA GLU A 508 6.71 6.05 10.90
C GLU A 508 6.48 4.56 11.11
N VAL A 509 5.93 3.90 10.11
CA VAL A 509 5.81 2.43 10.09
C VAL A 509 6.83 1.84 9.12
N ARG A 510 7.59 0.87 9.64
CA ARG A 510 8.62 0.09 8.96
C ARG A 510 8.11 -1.33 8.71
N VAL A 511 8.48 -1.91 7.57
CA VAL A 511 7.96 -3.20 7.08
C VAL A 511 9.09 -4.19 6.79
N PRO A 512 9.72 -4.81 7.82
CA PRO A 512 10.90 -5.66 7.62
C PRO A 512 10.66 -6.85 6.69
N LEU A 513 9.45 -7.40 6.64
CA LEU A 513 9.15 -8.49 5.71
C LEU A 513 9.16 -8.02 4.24
N LEU A 514 9.08 -6.71 3.98
CA LEU A 514 9.18 -6.12 2.66
C LEU A 514 10.57 -5.52 2.36
N ASP A 515 11.58 -5.87 3.15
CA ASP A 515 12.96 -5.59 2.74
C ASP A 515 13.26 -6.33 1.43
N HIS A 516 13.75 -5.60 0.43
CA HIS A 516 13.92 -6.19 -0.90
C HIS A 516 14.84 -7.42 -0.92
N LYS A 517 15.87 -7.48 -0.06
CA LYS A 517 16.74 -8.66 0.02
C LYS A 517 15.99 -9.85 0.63
N PHE A 518 15.15 -9.60 1.64
CA PHE A 518 14.27 -10.61 2.22
C PHE A 518 13.24 -11.12 1.20
N MET A 519 12.62 -10.22 0.44
CA MET A 519 11.65 -10.58 -0.61
C MET A 519 12.31 -11.37 -1.75
N GLU A 520 13.48 -10.93 -2.23
CA GLU A 520 14.26 -11.65 -3.25
C GLU A 520 14.63 -13.06 -2.77
N PHE A 521 15.03 -13.21 -1.51
CA PHE A 521 15.23 -14.53 -0.90
C PHE A 521 13.93 -15.34 -0.87
N CYS A 522 12.81 -14.75 -0.43
CA CYS A 522 11.52 -15.42 -0.36
C CYS A 522 11.02 -15.85 -1.75
N ALA A 523 11.28 -15.09 -2.80
CA ALA A 523 10.91 -15.44 -4.18
C ALA A 523 11.62 -16.72 -4.67
N LYS A 524 12.83 -16.99 -4.16
CA LYS A 524 13.59 -18.21 -4.46
C LYS A 524 13.12 -19.45 -3.68
N ILE A 525 12.30 -19.30 -2.64
CA ILE A 525 11.72 -20.44 -1.93
C ILE A 525 10.74 -21.18 -2.87
N PRO A 526 10.83 -22.51 -3.04
CA PRO A 526 9.89 -23.27 -3.86
C PRO A 526 8.44 -23.08 -3.39
N ALA A 527 7.52 -22.88 -4.33
CA ALA A 527 6.13 -22.55 -4.06
C ALA A 527 5.40 -23.57 -3.16
N ASP A 528 5.71 -24.86 -3.30
CA ASP A 528 5.13 -25.94 -2.48
C ASP A 528 5.52 -25.87 -0.99
N TYR A 529 6.64 -25.20 -0.65
CA TYR A 529 7.00 -24.93 0.74
C TYR A 529 6.25 -23.72 1.31
N LYS A 530 5.86 -22.75 0.47
CA LYS A 530 5.01 -21.63 0.89
C LYS A 530 3.59 -22.12 1.20
N LEU A 531 3.07 -23.01 0.36
CA LEU A 531 1.72 -23.56 0.47
C LEU A 531 1.72 -25.09 0.34
N LYS A 532 1.56 -25.79 1.47
CA LYS A 532 1.58 -27.26 1.54
C LYS A 532 0.18 -27.78 1.87
N GLY A 533 -0.49 -28.35 0.86
CA GLY A 533 -1.88 -28.80 0.98
C GLY A 533 -2.83 -27.61 1.19
N PHE A 534 -3.54 -27.58 2.32
CA PHE A 534 -4.40 -26.45 2.72
C PHE A 534 -3.72 -25.49 3.71
N THR A 535 -2.44 -25.71 4.01
CA THR A 535 -1.69 -24.90 4.98
C THR A 535 -0.93 -23.80 4.26
N SER A 536 -1.43 -22.56 4.37
CA SER A 536 -0.71 -21.35 3.97
C SER A 536 0.43 -21.01 4.93
N LYS A 537 1.42 -20.25 4.45
CA LYS A 537 2.65 -19.90 5.20
C LYS A 537 3.35 -21.11 5.81
N TYR A 538 3.35 -22.25 5.10
CA TYR A 538 3.78 -23.51 5.72
C TYR A 538 5.22 -23.43 6.23
N ILE A 539 6.18 -23.09 5.37
CA ILE A 539 7.59 -23.03 5.76
C ILE A 539 7.87 -21.93 6.80
N PHE A 540 7.15 -20.80 6.72
CA PHE A 540 7.29 -19.71 7.69
C PHE A 540 6.75 -20.07 9.08
N LYS A 541 5.62 -20.79 9.15
CA LYS A 541 5.14 -21.36 10.43
C LYS A 541 6.16 -22.33 10.99
N LYS A 542 6.71 -23.21 10.15
CA LYS A 542 7.73 -24.19 10.55
C LYS A 542 9.01 -23.56 11.06
N SER A 543 9.48 -22.47 10.44
CA SER A 543 10.68 -21.76 10.92
C SER A 543 10.45 -21.12 12.30
N LEU A 544 9.22 -20.71 12.60
CA LEU A 544 8.88 -20.00 13.84
C LEU A 544 8.50 -20.91 15.02
N GLU A 545 8.44 -22.24 14.88
CA GLU A 545 8.05 -23.18 15.96
C GLU A 545 8.95 -23.08 17.20
N LYS A 546 10.21 -22.65 17.04
CA LYS A 546 11.14 -22.41 18.17
C LYS A 546 10.88 -21.07 18.89
N LEU A 547 10.16 -20.14 18.26
CA LEU A 547 9.96 -18.77 18.73
C LEU A 547 8.54 -18.54 19.25
N LEU A 548 7.53 -19.15 18.63
CA LEU A 548 6.13 -18.89 18.91
C LEU A 548 5.38 -20.18 19.27
N PRO A 549 4.40 -20.11 20.18
CA PRO A 549 3.61 -21.28 20.56
C PRO A 549 2.61 -21.66 19.45
N ASP A 550 2.18 -22.93 19.46
CA ASP A 550 1.21 -23.48 18.50
C ASP A 550 -0.12 -22.71 18.49
N SER A 551 -0.53 -22.17 19.64
CA SER A 551 -1.70 -21.28 19.82
C SER A 551 -1.66 -20.04 18.95
N ILE A 552 -0.47 -19.58 18.55
CA ILE A 552 -0.24 -18.43 17.66
C ILE A 552 -0.01 -18.89 16.22
N LEU A 553 0.82 -19.92 16.02
CA LEU A 553 1.24 -20.38 14.68
C LEU A 553 0.11 -21.05 13.88
N TYR A 554 -0.75 -21.81 14.57
CA TYR A 554 -1.76 -22.66 13.93
C TYR A 554 -3.19 -22.19 14.19
N ARG A 555 -3.37 -20.97 14.71
CA ARG A 555 -4.70 -20.36 14.86
C ARG A 555 -5.37 -20.09 13.52
N LYS A 556 -6.70 -20.02 13.53
CA LYS A 556 -7.46 -19.52 12.39
C LYS A 556 -7.16 -18.02 12.22
N LYS A 557 -6.75 -17.61 11.02
CA LYS A 557 -6.53 -16.20 10.67
C LYS A 557 -7.82 -15.42 10.92
N GLN A 558 -7.70 -14.28 11.61
CA GLN A 558 -8.79 -13.33 11.82
C GLN A 558 -8.45 -12.03 11.09
N GLY A 559 -9.47 -11.41 10.52
CA GLY A 559 -9.32 -10.15 9.79
C GLY A 559 -9.32 -8.96 10.74
N PHE A 560 -8.55 -7.94 10.36
CA PHE A 560 -8.55 -6.63 11.01
C PHE A 560 -9.77 -5.82 10.53
N GLU A 561 -10.97 -6.31 10.85
CA GLU A 561 -12.24 -5.86 10.27
C GLU A 561 -13.11 -5.04 11.25
N ILE A 562 -13.83 -4.08 10.69
CA ILE A 562 -14.89 -3.32 11.38
C ILE A 562 -16.26 -3.74 10.85
N PRO A 563 -17.31 -3.74 11.69
CA PRO A 563 -18.68 -4.12 11.33
C PRO A 563 -19.36 -2.99 10.55
N ILE A 564 -18.81 -2.64 9.38
CA ILE A 564 -19.36 -1.65 8.46
C ILE A 564 -20.81 -1.99 8.10
N ASP A 565 -21.15 -3.27 8.02
CA ASP A 565 -22.51 -3.76 7.80
C ASP A 565 -23.47 -3.40 8.94
N THR A 566 -22.98 -3.35 10.19
CA THR A 566 -23.79 -2.90 11.32
C THR A 566 -23.91 -1.38 11.30
N TRP A 567 -22.81 -0.67 11.05
CA TRP A 567 -22.80 0.79 11.00
C TRP A 567 -23.78 1.33 9.95
N LEU A 568 -23.75 0.78 8.74
CA LEU A 568 -24.67 1.21 7.68
C LEU A 568 -26.14 0.95 8.00
N ARG A 569 -26.46 0.01 8.89
CA ARG A 569 -27.83 -0.24 9.39
C ARG A 569 -28.22 0.59 10.61
N LYS A 570 -27.24 1.21 11.28
CA LYS A 570 -27.43 1.90 12.55
C LYS A 570 -26.70 3.25 12.52
N GLU A 571 -25.50 3.34 13.06
CA GLU A 571 -24.79 4.60 13.35
C GLU A 571 -24.57 5.49 12.11
N LEU A 572 -24.37 4.88 10.94
CA LEU A 572 -24.16 5.56 9.66
C LEU A 572 -25.42 5.60 8.77
N GLN A 573 -26.54 5.03 9.20
CA GLN A 573 -27.72 4.85 8.36
C GLN A 573 -28.21 6.19 7.77
N ASP A 574 -28.43 7.19 8.62
CA ASP A 574 -28.98 8.49 8.20
C ASP A 574 -28.00 9.25 7.30
N LYS A 575 -26.72 9.34 7.70
CA LYS A 575 -25.68 10.00 6.90
C LYS A 575 -25.53 9.32 5.55
N ALA A 576 -25.40 7.99 5.51
CA ALA A 576 -25.23 7.24 4.27
C ALA A 576 -26.46 7.33 3.36
N SER A 577 -27.67 7.25 3.92
CA SER A 577 -28.92 7.44 3.16
C SER A 577 -28.99 8.82 2.53
N SER A 578 -28.73 9.87 3.32
CA SER A 578 -28.76 11.26 2.83
C SER A 578 -27.74 11.53 1.72
N ILE A 579 -26.60 10.84 1.75
CA ILE A 579 -25.53 11.01 0.76
C ILE A 579 -25.83 10.20 -0.51
N LEU A 580 -26.17 8.91 -0.38
CA LEU A 580 -26.35 8.00 -1.51
C LEU A 580 -27.68 8.19 -2.24
N MET A 581 -28.73 8.62 -1.54
CA MET A 581 -30.07 8.80 -2.12
C MET A 581 -30.32 10.21 -2.64
N ASP A 582 -29.36 11.13 -2.47
CA ASP A 582 -29.47 12.49 -2.97
C ASP A 582 -29.71 12.51 -4.49
N ARG A 583 -30.58 13.43 -4.94
CA ARG A 583 -30.95 13.53 -6.36
C ARG A 583 -29.78 13.98 -7.24
N GLY A 584 -28.85 14.76 -6.68
CA GLY A 584 -27.64 15.23 -7.36
C GLY A 584 -26.40 14.39 -7.04
N SER A 585 -26.56 13.19 -6.47
CA SER A 585 -25.42 12.33 -6.12
C SER A 585 -24.60 11.96 -7.35
N PHE A 586 -23.28 12.10 -7.24
CA PHE A 586 -22.34 11.73 -8.30
C PHE A 586 -22.40 10.24 -8.59
N ILE A 587 -22.59 9.40 -7.58
CA ILE A 587 -22.73 7.96 -7.75
C ILE A 587 -23.89 7.58 -8.68
N SER A 588 -24.97 8.36 -8.70
CA SER A 588 -26.12 8.14 -9.58
C SER A 588 -25.83 8.44 -11.06
N THR A 589 -24.74 9.16 -11.36
CA THR A 589 -24.28 9.35 -12.75
C THR A 589 -23.44 8.16 -13.23
N LEU A 590 -22.93 7.33 -12.32
CA LEU A 590 -22.07 6.18 -12.60
C LEU A 590 -22.83 4.86 -12.56
N ILE A 591 -23.67 4.66 -11.54
CA ILE A 591 -24.41 3.43 -11.26
C ILE A 591 -25.91 3.72 -11.32
N GLN A 592 -26.67 2.81 -11.91
CA GLN A 592 -28.12 2.91 -12.02
C GLN A 592 -28.77 3.08 -10.64
N ARG A 593 -29.55 4.15 -10.47
CA ARG A 593 -30.22 4.48 -9.20
C ARG A 593 -31.07 3.34 -8.64
N SER A 594 -31.80 2.63 -9.49
CA SER A 594 -32.62 1.46 -9.10
C SER A 594 -31.79 0.35 -8.45
N TYR A 595 -30.53 0.19 -8.87
CA TYR A 595 -29.61 -0.77 -8.27
C TYR A 595 -29.14 -0.31 -6.89
N ILE A 596 -28.80 0.98 -6.72
CA ILE A 596 -28.40 1.57 -5.44
C ILE A 596 -29.54 1.42 -4.41
N GLU A 597 -30.76 1.80 -4.79
CA GLU A 597 -31.96 1.67 -3.94
C GLU A 597 -32.23 0.21 -3.57
N LYS A 598 -32.07 -0.73 -4.51
CA LYS A 598 -32.19 -2.16 -4.23
C LYS A 598 -31.15 -2.65 -3.23
N LEU A 599 -29.87 -2.31 -3.41
CA LEU A 599 -28.80 -2.71 -2.48
C LEU A 599 -29.08 -2.16 -1.08
N TRP A 600 -29.43 -0.87 -1.00
CA TRP A 600 -29.77 -0.21 0.24
C TRP A 600 -30.91 -0.94 0.95
N ASN A 601 -32.06 -1.11 0.29
CA ASN A 601 -33.23 -1.74 0.90
C ASN A 601 -32.97 -3.18 1.36
N GLN A 602 -32.27 -3.99 0.55
CA GLN A 602 -31.92 -5.37 0.93
C GLN A 602 -30.91 -5.43 2.07
N HIS A 603 -30.02 -4.45 2.18
CA HIS A 603 -29.07 -4.34 3.27
C HIS A 603 -29.76 -3.94 4.58
N GLN A 604 -30.58 -2.88 4.53
CA GLN A 604 -31.33 -2.36 5.67
C GLN A 604 -32.31 -3.40 6.23
N SER A 605 -32.97 -4.17 5.36
CA SER A 605 -33.91 -5.22 5.79
C SER A 605 -33.21 -6.49 6.35
N GLY A 606 -31.88 -6.57 6.27
CA GLY A 606 -31.12 -7.77 6.65
C GLY A 606 -31.23 -8.94 5.66
N LEU A 607 -31.92 -8.77 4.53
CA LEU A 607 -32.10 -9.84 3.53
C LEU A 607 -30.76 -10.29 2.94
N LYS A 608 -29.86 -9.33 2.69
CA LYS A 608 -28.48 -9.57 2.22
C LYS A 608 -27.50 -8.60 2.85
N ASN A 609 -26.24 -8.97 2.92
CA ASN A 609 -25.17 -8.07 3.35
C ASN A 609 -24.50 -7.42 2.13
N TYR A 610 -24.65 -6.10 1.99
CA TYR A 610 -24.02 -5.27 0.97
C TYR A 610 -23.14 -4.17 1.59
N GLY A 611 -22.67 -4.38 2.82
CA GLY A 611 -21.91 -3.38 3.58
C GLY A 611 -20.70 -2.85 2.80
N ASN A 612 -19.86 -3.74 2.27
CA ASN A 612 -18.68 -3.35 1.49
C ASN A 612 -19.05 -2.58 0.21
N ASN A 613 -20.07 -3.03 -0.53
CA ASN A 613 -20.52 -2.37 -1.75
C ASN A 613 -21.06 -0.95 -1.48
N LEU A 614 -21.90 -0.81 -0.46
CA LEU A 614 -22.45 0.49 -0.05
C LEU A 614 -21.37 1.41 0.52
N TRP A 615 -20.40 0.85 1.24
CA TRP A 615 -19.24 1.58 1.74
C TRP A 615 -18.38 2.16 0.62
N MET A 616 -18.11 1.39 -0.44
CA MET A 616 -17.39 1.88 -1.62
C MET A 616 -18.12 3.07 -2.26
N MET A 617 -19.43 2.93 -2.48
CA MET A 617 -20.24 4.02 -3.03
C MET A 617 -20.23 5.27 -2.13
N LEU A 618 -20.36 5.05 -0.81
CA LEU A 618 -20.37 6.13 0.18
C LEU A 618 -19.04 6.87 0.25
N PHE A 619 -17.92 6.15 0.20
CA PHE A 619 -16.58 6.74 0.23
C PHE A 619 -16.32 7.58 -1.02
N LEU A 620 -16.61 7.04 -2.21
CA LEU A 620 -16.47 7.77 -3.48
C LEU A 620 -17.31 9.05 -3.50
N GLU A 621 -18.59 8.97 -3.10
CA GLU A 621 -19.48 10.13 -3.04
C GLU A 621 -18.99 11.18 -2.03
N SER A 622 -18.54 10.75 -0.86
CA SER A 622 -18.01 11.65 0.18
C SER A 622 -16.72 12.34 -0.28
N TRP A 623 -15.85 11.61 -0.95
CA TRP A 623 -14.65 12.15 -1.58
C TRP A 623 -15.00 13.18 -2.67
N HIS A 624 -15.93 12.84 -3.57
CA HIS A 624 -16.36 13.74 -4.65
C HIS A 624 -16.94 15.05 -4.09
N LYS A 625 -17.79 14.98 -3.06
CA LYS A 625 -18.33 16.17 -2.39
C LYS A 625 -17.22 17.07 -1.83
N LYS A 626 -16.22 16.46 -1.18
CA LYS A 626 -15.10 17.19 -0.55
C LYS A 626 -14.17 17.86 -1.57
N TYR A 627 -13.79 17.17 -2.64
CA TYR A 627 -12.71 17.62 -3.53
C TYR A 627 -13.18 18.23 -4.86
N ILE A 628 -14.41 17.91 -5.30
CA ILE A 628 -14.96 18.35 -6.58
C ILE A 628 -16.11 19.34 -6.37
N ALA A 629 -17.15 18.97 -5.62
CA ALA A 629 -18.36 19.79 -5.49
C ALA A 629 -18.11 21.08 -4.69
N ASN A 630 -17.44 20.99 -3.54
CA ASN A 630 -17.15 22.13 -2.67
C ASN A 630 -16.08 23.10 -3.20
N VAL A 631 -15.52 22.84 -4.38
CA VAL A 631 -14.51 23.72 -5.01
C VAL A 631 -15.11 24.52 -6.17
N LYS A 632 -16.28 24.11 -6.68
CA LYS A 632 -17.02 24.83 -7.74
C LYS A 632 -17.99 25.90 -7.19
N ASN A 633 -18.13 25.99 -5.87
CA ASN A 633 -18.81 27.06 -5.13
C ASN A 633 -17.77 27.89 -4.40
#